data_AF-A0AA37JP92-F1
#
_entry.id   AF-A0AA37JP92-F1
#
_cell.length_a   1.000
_cell.length_b   1.000
_cell.length_c   1.000
_cell.angle_alpha   90.00
_cell.angle_beta   90.00
_cell.angle_gamma   90.00
#
_symmetry.space_group_name_H-M   'P 1'
#
loop_
_entity.id
_entity.type
_entity.pdbx_description
1 polymer ?
#
loop_
_entity_poly.entity_id
_entity_poly.type
_entity_poly.pdbx_seq_one_letter_code
_entity_poly.pdbx_strand_id
1 'polypeptide(L)'
;MKKTKLLLTTLTMSIMLSSTALAGTWTSPSADQWKYQNDDGSFATGWINDGGKSFYLDENGIMLANTITPDGYRVGADGAWDGKEENDGSFFFQSGSGDKVISGLNVTAHSYLKITNNGDSNFSMWAHYGDKEYDRDLLVNTIGNYSGNAYLRPNREYTLEIKSSGSWSVKAYPIEKTSTDTFSGSGDYVTPMFIPSSNAFSISGNGKGNFSVWGYYGDKEYDRDLLVNEIGAYSGTIMFKHKNYSFFVIKCDGNWSIIPQ
;
A
#
# COMPACT_ATOMS: atom_id res chain seq x y z
N MET A 1 0.43 23.11 48.21
CA MET A 1 -0.52 22.30 47.41
C MET A 1 0.02 22.13 46.00
N LYS A 2 0.67 21.00 45.71
CA LYS A 2 0.90 20.49 44.35
C LYS A 2 0.61 19.00 44.42
N LYS A 3 -0.61 18.60 44.02
CA LYS A 3 -1.00 17.20 43.93
C LYS A 3 -0.49 16.67 42.59
N THR A 4 0.57 15.88 42.63
CA THR A 4 1.03 15.06 41.51
C THR A 4 -0.10 14.09 41.16
N LYS A 5 -0.68 14.20 39.97
CA LYS A 5 -1.57 13.18 39.41
C LYS A 5 -0.74 12.23 38.57
N LEU A 6 -0.58 11.02 39.09
CA LEU A 6 -0.31 9.79 38.35
C LEU A 6 -1.41 9.62 37.30
N LEU A 7 -1.07 9.41 36.03
CA LEU A 7 -1.98 8.80 35.06
C LEU A 7 -1.30 7.55 34.50
N LEU A 8 -1.74 6.43 35.06
CA LEU A 8 -1.66 5.10 34.48
C LEU A 8 -2.72 5.08 33.36
N THR A 9 -2.32 4.91 32.10
CA THR A 9 -3.27 4.69 31.00
C THR A 9 -2.96 3.33 30.39
N THR A 10 -3.53 2.29 31.00
CA THR A 10 -3.83 1.02 30.35
C THR A 10 -4.82 1.28 29.22
N LEU A 11 -4.50 0.87 27.99
CA LEU A 11 -5.51 0.63 26.97
C LEU A 11 -5.39 -0.82 26.50
N THR A 12 -6.30 -1.61 27.06
CA THR A 12 -6.71 -2.96 26.71
C THR A 12 -6.98 -3.11 25.22
N MET A 13 -6.39 -4.13 24.58
CA MET A 13 -6.98 -4.72 23.37
C MET A 13 -7.68 -6.02 23.77
N SER A 14 -8.70 -5.88 24.61
CA SER A 14 -9.70 -6.91 24.85
C SER A 14 -10.88 -6.61 23.94
N ILE A 15 -10.82 -7.13 22.73
CA ILE A 15 -12.02 -7.69 22.11
C ILE A 15 -11.76 -9.18 22.09
N MET A 16 -12.06 -9.83 23.23
CA MET A 16 -12.37 -11.25 23.20
C MET A 16 -13.67 -11.38 22.39
N LEU A 17 -13.53 -11.53 21.07
CA LEU A 17 -14.34 -12.57 20.46
C LEU A 17 -13.76 -13.84 21.05
N SER A 18 -14.44 -14.40 22.04
CA SER A 18 -14.31 -15.82 22.34
C SER A 18 -14.70 -16.53 21.05
N SER A 19 -13.75 -16.71 20.13
CA SER A 19 -13.87 -17.78 19.16
C SER A 19 -13.96 -19.02 20.03
N THR A 20 -15.10 -19.68 19.98
CA THR A 20 -15.15 -21.07 20.38
C THR A 20 -14.01 -21.74 19.62
N ALA A 21 -12.91 -22.05 20.31
CA ALA A 21 -11.93 -23.00 19.82
C ALA A 21 -12.67 -24.34 19.79
N LEU A 22 -13.48 -24.52 18.74
CA LEU A 22 -14.00 -25.83 18.40
C LEU A 22 -12.75 -26.62 18.04
N ALA A 23 -12.53 -27.71 18.77
CA ALA A 23 -11.58 -28.69 18.30
C ALA A 23 -12.04 -29.08 16.88
N GLY A 24 -11.09 -29.18 15.97
CA GLY A 24 -11.36 -29.48 14.58
C GLY A 24 -10.22 -30.30 14.01
N THR A 25 -10.46 -30.88 12.85
CA THR A 25 -9.48 -31.76 12.19
C THR A 25 -9.11 -31.20 10.83
N TRP A 26 -7.82 -31.26 10.51
CA TRP A 26 -7.32 -30.95 9.19
C TRP A 26 -7.75 -32.01 8.17
N THR A 27 -8.28 -31.56 7.03
CA THR A 27 -8.70 -32.39 5.92
C THR A 27 -8.04 -31.90 4.63
N SER A 28 -7.72 -32.81 3.71
CA SER A 28 -7.06 -32.47 2.46
C SER A 28 -7.94 -32.93 1.27
N PRO A 29 -8.69 -32.01 0.63
CA PRO A 29 -9.56 -32.35 -0.50
C PRO A 29 -8.79 -32.68 -1.78
N SER A 30 -7.55 -32.20 -1.92
CA SER A 30 -6.63 -32.50 -3.02
C SER A 30 -5.19 -32.30 -2.58
N ALA A 31 -4.23 -32.77 -3.38
CA ALA A 31 -2.81 -32.53 -3.14
C ALA A 31 -2.55 -31.02 -2.90
N ASP A 32 -1.80 -30.72 -1.84
CA ASP A 32 -1.40 -29.38 -1.41
C ASP A 32 -2.54 -28.41 -1.04
N GLN A 33 -3.76 -28.92 -0.84
CA GLN A 33 -4.87 -28.14 -0.27
C GLN A 33 -5.25 -28.70 1.09
N TRP A 34 -5.37 -27.81 2.07
CA TRP A 34 -5.77 -28.12 3.44
C TRP A 34 -6.97 -27.28 3.85
N LYS A 35 -7.94 -27.90 4.52
CA LYS A 35 -9.09 -27.24 5.14
C LYS A 35 -9.19 -27.67 6.60
N TYR A 36 -9.68 -26.79 7.45
CA TYR A 36 -9.95 -27.11 8.86
C TYR A 36 -11.44 -27.36 9.05
N GLN A 37 -11.82 -28.58 9.43
CA GLN A 37 -13.20 -28.97 9.68
C GLN A 37 -13.48 -28.89 11.19
N ASN A 38 -14.46 -28.07 11.58
CA ASN A 38 -14.92 -27.97 12.96
C ASN A 38 -15.70 -29.23 13.36
N ASP A 39 -15.86 -29.46 14.67
CA ASP A 39 -16.64 -30.59 15.23
C ASP A 39 -18.09 -30.68 14.72
N ASP A 40 -18.70 -29.56 14.35
CA ASP A 40 -20.06 -29.51 13.79
C ASP A 40 -20.14 -29.88 12.29
N GLY A 41 -18.99 -30.22 11.69
CA GLY A 41 -18.84 -30.60 10.29
C GLY A 41 -18.65 -29.41 9.33
N SER A 42 -18.73 -28.17 9.80
CA SER A 42 -18.46 -26.97 8.99
C SER A 42 -16.96 -26.76 8.74
N PHE A 43 -16.60 -25.93 7.75
CA PHE A 43 -15.21 -25.56 7.48
C PHE A 43 -14.90 -24.15 7.99
N ALA A 44 -13.75 -24.01 8.65
CA ALA A 44 -13.28 -22.71 9.10
C ALA A 44 -12.82 -21.83 7.92
N THR A 45 -12.99 -20.52 8.10
CA THR A 45 -12.46 -19.45 7.25
C THR A 45 -11.81 -18.39 8.16
N GLY A 46 -10.86 -17.62 7.65
CA GLY A 46 -10.07 -16.68 8.44
C GLY A 46 -9.04 -17.38 9.34
N TRP A 47 -8.66 -16.71 10.44
CA TRP A 47 -7.65 -17.22 11.37
C TRP A 47 -8.16 -18.34 12.26
N ILE A 48 -7.39 -19.41 12.37
CA ILE A 48 -7.53 -20.44 13.39
C ILE A 48 -6.26 -20.54 14.23
N ASN A 49 -6.39 -21.06 15.44
CA ASN A 49 -5.27 -21.50 16.26
C ASN A 49 -5.37 -23.00 16.50
N ASP A 50 -4.31 -23.74 16.17
CA ASP A 50 -4.21 -25.18 16.36
C ASP A 50 -2.82 -25.53 16.89
N GLY A 51 -2.76 -26.24 18.02
CA GLY A 51 -1.49 -26.63 18.64
C GLY A 51 -0.54 -25.47 18.99
N GLY A 52 -1.06 -24.27 19.24
CA GLY A 52 -0.25 -23.07 19.53
C GLY A 52 0.34 -22.39 18.29
N LYS A 53 0.01 -22.85 17.08
CA LYS A 53 0.30 -22.17 15.81
C LYS A 53 -0.97 -21.53 15.27
N SER A 54 -0.82 -20.44 14.53
CA SER A 54 -1.95 -19.77 13.87
C SER A 54 -1.88 -19.95 12.36
N PHE A 55 -3.01 -20.19 11.72
CA PHE A 55 -3.13 -20.46 10.29
C PHE A 55 -4.28 -19.63 9.70
N TYR A 56 -4.18 -19.25 8.43
CA TYR A 56 -5.23 -18.50 7.74
C TYR A 56 -5.88 -19.35 6.65
N LEU A 57 -7.22 -19.42 6.68
CA LEU A 57 -8.06 -20.12 5.71
C LEU A 57 -8.76 -19.06 4.83
N ASP A 58 -8.70 -19.20 3.51
CA ASP A 58 -9.35 -18.28 2.57
C ASP A 58 -10.90 -18.36 2.63
N GLU A 59 -11.60 -17.58 1.80
CA GLU A 59 -13.07 -17.58 1.73
C GLU A 59 -13.68 -18.93 1.35
N ASN A 60 -12.90 -19.80 0.68
CA ASN A 60 -13.31 -21.17 0.35
C ASN A 60 -12.92 -22.18 1.44
N GLY A 61 -12.28 -21.72 2.52
CA GLY A 61 -11.77 -22.52 3.62
C GLY A 61 -10.48 -23.27 3.31
N ILE A 62 -9.70 -22.82 2.33
CA ILE A 62 -8.39 -23.39 1.94
C ILE A 62 -7.28 -22.65 2.69
N MET A 63 -6.38 -23.40 3.31
CA MET A 63 -5.24 -22.85 4.03
C MET A 63 -4.25 -22.18 3.08
N LEU A 64 -3.85 -20.96 3.44
CA LEU A 64 -2.76 -20.26 2.77
C LEU A 64 -1.41 -20.77 3.28
N ALA A 65 -0.46 -20.98 2.36
CA ALA A 65 0.91 -21.36 2.68
C ALA A 65 1.91 -20.62 1.80
N ASN A 66 3.09 -20.35 2.36
CA ASN A 66 4.21 -19.64 1.74
C ASN A 66 3.79 -18.31 1.07
N THR A 67 2.90 -17.55 1.72
CA THR A 67 2.29 -16.35 1.14
C THR A 67 1.98 -15.32 2.22
N ILE A 68 1.41 -14.19 1.81
CA ILE A 68 0.90 -13.13 2.67
C ILE A 68 -0.62 -13.28 2.75
N THR A 69 -1.17 -13.23 3.96
CA THR A 69 -2.61 -13.28 4.19
C THR A 69 -3.29 -11.98 3.73
N PRO A 70 -4.60 -11.98 3.45
CA PRO A 70 -5.36 -10.78 3.07
C PRO A 70 -5.30 -9.63 4.07
N ASP A 71 -4.95 -9.92 5.33
CA ASP A 71 -4.77 -8.96 6.42
C ASP A 71 -3.30 -8.72 6.82
N GLY A 72 -2.34 -9.31 6.10
CA GLY A 72 -0.98 -8.76 5.97
C GLY A 72 0.11 -9.58 6.63
N TYR A 73 -0.24 -10.72 7.21
CA TYR A 73 0.69 -11.57 7.93
C TYR A 73 1.36 -12.57 6.99
N ARG A 74 2.65 -12.84 7.23
CA ARG A 74 3.39 -13.86 6.49
C ARG A 74 3.11 -15.24 7.08
N VAL A 75 2.60 -16.15 6.27
CA VAL A 75 2.52 -17.58 6.61
C VAL A 75 3.64 -18.35 5.91
N GLY A 76 4.29 -19.23 6.67
CA GLY A 76 5.40 -20.06 6.21
C GLY A 76 4.95 -21.14 5.22
N ALA A 77 5.91 -21.94 4.72
CA ALA A 77 5.61 -23.06 3.82
C ALA A 77 4.75 -24.14 4.48
N ASP A 78 4.73 -24.21 5.82
CA ASP A 78 3.84 -25.06 6.61
C ASP A 78 2.47 -24.41 6.89
N GLY A 79 2.19 -23.23 6.32
CA GLY A 79 0.97 -22.45 6.54
C GLY A 79 0.90 -21.74 7.90
N ALA A 80 1.88 -21.97 8.78
CA ALA A 80 1.90 -21.37 10.09
C ALA A 80 2.37 -19.92 10.02
N TRP A 81 1.69 -19.03 10.75
CA TRP A 81 2.20 -17.70 11.04
C TRP A 81 3.41 -17.81 11.96
N ASP A 82 4.47 -17.07 11.63
CA ASP A 82 5.76 -17.09 12.34
C ASP A 82 5.77 -16.30 13.65
N GLY A 83 4.61 -15.75 14.05
CA GLY A 83 4.43 -14.95 15.25
C GLY A 83 5.11 -13.58 15.20
N LYS A 84 5.58 -13.17 14.01
CA LYS A 84 6.12 -11.83 13.79
C LYS A 84 5.11 -11.06 12.95
N GLU A 85 4.75 -9.89 13.45
CA GLU A 85 4.46 -8.80 12.53
C GLU A 85 5.78 -8.50 11.81
N GLU A 86 5.91 -8.91 10.55
CA GLU A 86 6.86 -8.20 9.70
C GLU A 86 6.27 -6.80 9.53
N ASN A 87 6.65 -5.88 10.42
CA ASN A 87 6.50 -4.45 10.18
C ASN A 87 7.42 -4.13 9.00
N ASP A 88 6.90 -4.33 7.79
CA ASP A 88 7.54 -3.99 6.51
C ASP A 88 7.65 -2.46 6.32
N GLY A 89 7.38 -1.68 7.36
CA GLY A 89 7.26 -0.24 7.35
C GLY A 89 5.84 0.24 7.02
N SER A 90 4.90 -0.65 6.68
CA SER A 90 3.52 -0.23 6.43
C SER A 90 2.77 0.09 7.72
N PHE A 91 2.03 1.20 7.70
CA PHE A 91 1.16 1.59 8.83
C PHE A 91 -0.33 1.39 8.52
N PHE A 92 -0.63 0.91 7.32
CA PHE A 92 -1.98 0.61 6.86
C PHE A 92 -1.89 -0.48 5.80
N PHE A 93 -2.73 -1.51 5.95
CA PHE A 93 -2.87 -2.56 4.96
C PHE A 93 -4.33 -2.98 4.82
N GLN A 94 -4.77 -3.15 3.58
CA GLN A 94 -6.06 -3.71 3.23
C GLN A 94 -5.93 -4.51 1.93
N SER A 95 -6.73 -5.55 1.81
CA SER A 95 -6.93 -6.27 0.56
C SER A 95 -8.38 -6.70 0.41
N GLY A 96 -8.74 -7.11 -0.79
CA GLY A 96 -10.10 -7.56 -1.10
C GLY A 96 -10.26 -7.81 -2.59
N SER A 97 -11.52 -7.94 -3.01
CA SER A 97 -11.91 -8.08 -4.41
C SER A 97 -13.13 -7.21 -4.70
N GLY A 98 -13.34 -6.91 -5.97
CA GLY A 98 -14.49 -6.10 -6.39
C GLY A 98 -14.40 -4.64 -5.93
N ASP A 99 -15.54 -3.97 -5.98
CA ASP A 99 -15.69 -2.59 -5.53
C ASP A 99 -15.70 -2.51 -3.98
N LYS A 100 -15.01 -1.51 -3.42
CA LYS A 100 -14.91 -1.33 -1.97
C LYS A 100 -14.72 0.14 -1.57
N VAL A 101 -15.27 0.50 -0.42
CA VAL A 101 -14.94 1.76 0.28
C VAL A 101 -14.25 1.43 1.59
N ILE A 102 -13.15 2.11 1.87
CA ILE A 102 -12.31 1.86 3.05
C ILE A 102 -11.94 3.19 3.70
N SER A 103 -12.33 3.39 4.95
CA SER A 103 -11.99 4.56 5.76
C SER A 103 -10.90 4.22 6.80
N GLY A 104 -10.40 5.23 7.51
CA GLY A 104 -9.43 5.02 8.61
C GLY A 104 -7.94 5.14 8.22
N LEU A 105 -7.63 5.50 6.97
CA LEU A 105 -6.24 5.71 6.55
C LEU A 105 -5.73 7.08 7.05
N ASN A 106 -5.12 7.08 8.23
CA ASN A 106 -4.56 8.27 8.86
C ASN A 106 -3.11 8.49 8.39
N VAL A 107 -2.84 9.61 7.72
CA VAL A 107 -1.53 9.93 7.16
C VAL A 107 -0.93 11.13 7.88
N THR A 108 0.16 10.92 8.63
CA THR A 108 0.80 11.96 9.45
C THR A 108 2.08 12.55 8.83
N ALA A 109 2.63 11.88 7.83
CA ALA A 109 3.83 12.30 7.10
C ALA A 109 3.62 12.06 5.60
N HIS A 110 4.47 12.62 4.73
CA HIS A 110 4.43 12.29 3.31
C HIS A 110 4.55 10.78 3.14
N SER A 111 3.62 10.20 2.40
CA SER A 111 3.48 8.76 2.29
C SER A 111 3.16 8.35 0.85
N TYR A 112 3.21 7.05 0.59
CA TYR A 112 2.67 6.50 -0.64
C TYR A 112 1.89 5.22 -0.35
N LEU A 113 0.89 4.94 -1.18
CA LEU A 113 0.28 3.64 -1.31
C LEU A 113 1.09 2.82 -2.30
N LYS A 114 1.40 1.58 -1.95
CA LYS A 114 1.74 0.50 -2.88
C LYS A 114 0.47 -0.27 -3.18
N ILE A 115 0.07 -0.29 -4.45
CA ILE A 115 -1.23 -0.81 -4.88
C ILE A 115 -1.00 -1.93 -5.89
N THR A 116 -1.76 -3.02 -5.74
CA THR A 116 -1.86 -4.07 -6.77
C THR A 116 -3.31 -4.29 -7.16
N ASN A 117 -3.52 -4.69 -8.41
CA ASN A 117 -4.79 -5.17 -8.95
C ASN A 117 -4.52 -6.27 -9.98
N ASN A 118 -5.32 -7.34 -9.96
CA ASN A 118 -5.24 -8.44 -10.93
C ASN A 118 -6.52 -8.63 -11.77
N GLY A 119 -7.46 -7.67 -11.74
CA GLY A 119 -8.66 -7.70 -12.56
C GLY A 119 -8.37 -7.28 -13.99
N ASP A 120 -9.14 -7.78 -14.96
CA ASP A 120 -8.93 -7.52 -16.39
C ASP A 120 -9.73 -6.32 -16.96
N SER A 121 -10.59 -5.71 -16.14
CA SER A 121 -11.44 -4.56 -16.54
C SER A 121 -10.95 -3.25 -15.92
N ASN A 122 -11.78 -2.20 -15.96
CA ASN A 122 -11.46 -0.92 -15.35
C ASN A 122 -11.05 -1.07 -13.88
N PHE A 123 -9.88 -0.53 -13.54
CA PHE A 123 -9.39 -0.41 -12.18
C PHE A 123 -9.19 1.07 -11.85
N SER A 124 -9.92 1.55 -10.84
CA SER A 124 -9.78 2.93 -10.37
C SER A 124 -9.74 3.01 -8.85
N MET A 125 -9.00 3.99 -8.36
CA MET A 125 -8.90 4.29 -6.93
C MET A 125 -8.94 5.78 -6.70
N TRP A 126 -9.96 6.24 -5.98
CA TRP A 126 -10.06 7.61 -5.48
C TRP A 126 -9.67 7.65 -4.00
N ALA A 127 -9.00 8.71 -3.60
CA ALA A 127 -8.69 9.02 -2.22
C ALA A 127 -9.42 10.30 -1.81
N HIS A 128 -10.45 10.17 -0.98
CA HIS A 128 -11.23 11.27 -0.42
C HIS A 128 -10.63 11.70 0.92
N TYR A 129 -10.50 13.00 1.16
CA TYR A 129 -9.83 13.56 2.36
C TYR A 129 -10.59 14.74 3.00
N GLY A 130 -11.84 14.94 2.61
CA GLY A 130 -12.73 15.96 3.16
C GLY A 130 -14.15 15.80 2.62
N ASP A 131 -15.06 16.63 3.10
CA ASP A 131 -16.50 16.51 2.80
C ASP A 131 -16.92 17.25 1.52
N LYS A 132 -16.03 18.07 0.92
CA LYS A 132 -16.37 18.79 -0.30
C LYS A 132 -16.18 17.88 -1.51
N GLU A 133 -16.96 18.14 -2.55
CA GLU A 133 -16.94 17.38 -3.81
C GLU A 133 -15.53 17.22 -4.42
N TYR A 134 -14.68 18.24 -4.24
CA TYR A 134 -13.33 18.29 -4.78
C TYR A 134 -12.24 17.93 -3.77
N ASP A 135 -12.58 17.55 -2.54
CA ASP A 135 -11.61 17.10 -1.53
C ASP A 135 -11.22 15.63 -1.78
N ARG A 136 -10.77 15.34 -3.01
CA ARG A 136 -10.37 14.00 -3.45
C ARG A 136 -9.33 14.03 -4.56
N ASP A 137 -8.47 13.01 -4.57
CA ASP A 137 -7.46 12.79 -5.61
C ASP A 137 -7.73 11.46 -6.34
N LEU A 138 -7.61 11.44 -7.67
CA LEU A 138 -7.61 10.21 -8.46
C LEU A 138 -6.21 9.59 -8.42
N LEU A 139 -6.06 8.47 -7.70
CA LEU A 139 -4.76 7.83 -7.49
C LEU A 139 -4.38 6.90 -8.64
N VAL A 140 -5.34 6.09 -9.10
CA VAL A 140 -5.17 5.11 -10.17
C VAL A 140 -6.40 5.14 -11.08
N ASN A 141 -6.16 5.04 -12.39
CA ASN A 141 -7.21 4.87 -13.40
C ASN A 141 -6.60 4.15 -14.61
N THR A 142 -6.78 2.84 -14.66
CA THR A 142 -6.21 1.97 -15.71
C THR A 142 -7.21 0.89 -16.12
N ILE A 143 -6.89 0.14 -17.16
CA ILE A 143 -7.61 -1.07 -17.54
C ILE A 143 -6.69 -2.25 -17.25
N GLY A 144 -7.22 -3.25 -16.56
CA GLY A 144 -6.52 -4.48 -16.28
C GLY A 144 -5.63 -4.43 -15.05
N ASN A 145 -4.57 -5.24 -15.09
CA ASN A 145 -3.60 -5.37 -14.02
C ASN A 145 -2.95 -4.02 -13.68
N TYR A 146 -2.69 -3.81 -12.39
CA TYR A 146 -1.94 -2.65 -11.90
C TYR A 146 -0.95 -3.08 -10.82
N SER A 147 0.24 -2.49 -10.86
CA SER A 147 1.22 -2.56 -9.78
C SER A 147 2.03 -1.27 -9.81
N GLY A 148 1.92 -0.46 -8.76
CA GLY A 148 2.57 0.85 -8.74
C GLY A 148 2.33 1.59 -7.43
N ASN A 149 2.92 2.79 -7.34
CA ASN A 149 2.76 3.64 -6.16
C ASN A 149 1.87 4.87 -6.44
N ALA A 150 1.15 5.32 -5.42
CA ALA A 150 0.40 6.57 -5.45
C ALA A 150 0.74 7.43 -4.22
N TYR A 151 1.07 8.69 -4.44
CA TYR A 151 1.45 9.62 -3.37
C TYR A 151 0.24 10.03 -2.49
N LEU A 152 0.48 10.17 -1.18
CA LEU A 152 -0.46 10.68 -0.19
C LEU A 152 0.16 11.84 0.58
N ARG A 153 -0.62 12.91 0.76
CA ARG A 153 -0.20 14.09 1.51
C ARG A 153 -0.30 13.85 3.02
N PRO A 154 0.57 14.49 3.82
CA PRO A 154 0.51 14.43 5.27
C PRO A 154 -0.71 15.16 5.85
N ASN A 155 -0.96 14.89 7.14
CA ASN A 155 -1.92 15.57 8.01
C ASN A 155 -3.37 15.48 7.54
N ARG A 156 -3.77 14.34 6.98
CA ARG A 156 -5.14 14.06 6.52
C ARG A 156 -5.51 12.61 6.82
N GLU A 157 -6.80 12.40 7.05
CA GLU A 157 -7.39 11.06 6.98
C GLU A 157 -7.96 10.86 5.58
N TYR A 158 -7.74 9.67 5.02
CA TYR A 158 -8.24 9.28 3.72
C TYR A 158 -9.31 8.20 3.82
N THR A 159 -10.33 8.32 2.97
CA THR A 159 -11.22 7.23 2.58
C THR A 159 -10.92 6.83 1.14
N LEU A 160 -10.60 5.57 0.92
CA LEU A 160 -10.34 5.00 -0.39
C LEU A 160 -11.63 4.45 -1.00
N GLU A 161 -11.95 4.86 -2.21
CA GLU A 161 -13.00 4.27 -3.05
C GLU A 161 -12.32 3.50 -4.18
N ILE A 162 -12.52 2.19 -4.21
CA ILE A 162 -11.88 1.24 -5.11
C ILE A 162 -12.95 0.66 -6.03
N LYS A 163 -12.68 0.65 -7.34
CA LYS A 163 -13.48 -0.09 -8.32
C LYS A 163 -12.58 -1.08 -9.05
N SER A 164 -12.96 -2.36 -9.04
CA SER A 164 -12.17 -3.43 -9.66
C SER A 164 -13.05 -4.62 -10.05
N SER A 165 -12.66 -5.32 -11.11
CA SER A 165 -13.21 -6.63 -11.45
C SER A 165 -12.45 -7.81 -10.83
N GLY A 166 -11.37 -7.55 -10.08
CA GLY A 166 -10.48 -8.57 -9.54
C GLY A 166 -10.09 -8.31 -8.09
N SER A 167 -9.07 -9.03 -7.64
CA SER A 167 -8.45 -8.87 -6.33
C SER A 167 -7.43 -7.73 -6.33
N TRP A 168 -7.38 -7.00 -5.23
CA TRP A 168 -6.49 -5.87 -5.03
C TRP A 168 -5.85 -5.89 -3.65
N SER A 169 -4.72 -5.21 -3.52
CA SER A 169 -4.07 -4.96 -2.22
C SER A 169 -3.55 -3.53 -2.16
N VAL A 170 -3.59 -2.93 -0.97
CA VAL A 170 -3.18 -1.56 -0.71
C VAL A 170 -2.39 -1.51 0.59
N LYS A 171 -1.13 -1.09 0.51
CA LYS A 171 -0.25 -0.85 1.66
C LYS A 171 0.19 0.61 1.70
N ALA A 172 0.15 1.27 2.85
CA ALA A 172 0.66 2.64 2.99
C ALA A 172 1.99 2.66 3.74
N TYR A 173 2.96 3.41 3.20
CA TYR A 173 4.31 3.55 3.75
C TYR A 173 4.68 5.04 3.89
N PRO A 174 5.45 5.45 4.92
CA PRO A 174 6.09 6.75 4.92
C PRO A 174 7.12 6.84 3.78
N ILE A 175 7.31 8.02 3.18
CA ILE A 175 8.42 8.23 2.26
C ILE A 175 9.71 8.34 3.09
N GLU A 176 10.58 7.36 2.94
CA GLU A 176 11.88 7.35 3.62
C GLU A 176 12.88 8.30 2.96
N LYS A 177 13.98 8.58 3.67
CA LYS A 177 15.08 9.41 3.16
C LYS A 177 16.16 8.54 2.52
N THR A 178 16.83 9.10 1.53
CA THR A 178 17.98 8.48 0.86
C THR A 178 19.11 9.48 0.65
N SER A 179 20.31 8.97 0.40
CA SER A 179 21.49 9.77 0.06
C SER A 179 21.72 9.92 -1.45
N THR A 180 20.99 9.18 -2.29
CA THR A 180 21.05 9.28 -3.76
C THR A 180 19.92 10.14 -4.30
N ASP A 181 20.18 10.89 -5.35
CA ASP A 181 19.18 11.61 -6.14
C ASP A 181 19.07 11.07 -7.58
N THR A 182 19.65 9.88 -7.82
CA THR A 182 19.50 9.12 -9.05
C THR A 182 18.48 8.01 -8.87
N PHE A 183 17.46 7.98 -9.73
CA PHE A 183 16.34 7.04 -9.66
C PHE A 183 16.04 6.44 -11.03
N SER A 184 15.59 5.18 -11.03
CA SER A 184 15.05 4.52 -12.21
C SER A 184 14.03 3.49 -11.79
N GLY A 185 13.07 3.21 -12.66
CA GLY A 185 12.04 2.22 -12.38
C GLY A 185 11.11 2.01 -13.57
N SER A 186 9.97 1.40 -13.30
CA SER A 186 8.89 1.24 -14.26
C SER A 186 7.55 1.48 -13.58
N GLY A 187 6.56 1.88 -14.37
CA GLY A 187 5.23 2.18 -13.84
C GLY A 187 5.19 3.46 -13.00
N ASP A 188 4.05 3.65 -12.33
CA ASP A 188 3.85 4.72 -11.36
C ASP A 188 4.73 4.52 -10.12
N TYR A 189 5.39 5.58 -9.66
CA TYR A 189 6.32 5.50 -8.54
C TYR A 189 6.39 6.79 -7.72
N VAL A 190 6.82 6.65 -6.47
CA VAL A 190 7.14 7.75 -5.57
C VAL A 190 8.55 7.50 -5.04
N THR A 191 9.50 8.40 -5.33
CA THR A 191 10.88 8.22 -4.90
C THR A 191 11.00 8.43 -3.39
N PRO A 192 12.03 7.86 -2.75
CA PRO A 192 12.47 8.34 -1.44
C PRO A 192 12.79 9.84 -1.48
N MET A 193 12.77 10.48 -0.32
CA MET A 193 13.20 11.86 -0.15
C MET A 193 14.72 11.99 -0.26
N PHE A 194 15.18 12.95 -1.04
CA PHE A 194 16.59 13.23 -1.26
C PHE A 194 16.85 14.74 -1.19
N ILE A 195 18.12 15.13 -1.04
CA ILE A 195 18.56 16.51 -1.20
C ILE A 195 19.17 16.62 -2.61
N PRO A 196 18.63 17.46 -3.52
CA PRO A 196 19.18 17.57 -4.88
C PRO A 196 20.67 17.95 -4.89
N SER A 197 21.50 17.15 -5.55
CA SER A 197 22.93 17.43 -5.74
C SER A 197 23.20 18.39 -6.91
N SER A 198 22.22 18.50 -7.83
CA SER A 198 22.22 19.41 -8.97
C SER A 198 20.93 20.22 -9.04
N ASN A 199 20.98 21.32 -9.79
CA ASN A 199 19.81 22.13 -10.13
C ASN A 199 19.12 21.66 -11.42
N ALA A 200 19.69 20.67 -12.11
CA ALA A 200 19.19 20.13 -13.36
C ALA A 200 19.21 18.60 -13.34
N PHE A 201 18.18 17.99 -13.91
CA PHE A 201 18.02 16.54 -13.97
C PHE A 201 17.71 16.12 -15.40
N SER A 202 18.44 15.12 -15.88
CA SER A 202 18.07 14.37 -17.08
C SER A 202 16.96 13.39 -16.71
N ILE A 203 15.80 13.57 -17.33
CA ILE A 203 14.60 12.77 -17.12
C ILE A 203 14.26 12.06 -18.43
N SER A 204 14.00 10.75 -18.36
CA SER A 204 13.56 9.98 -19.52
C SER A 204 12.46 8.99 -19.16
N GLY A 205 11.61 8.68 -20.12
CA GLY A 205 10.57 7.66 -20.03
C GLY A 205 10.30 7.06 -21.42
N ASN A 206 10.05 5.75 -21.50
CA ASN A 206 9.81 5.05 -22.76
C ASN A 206 8.38 4.50 -22.92
N GLY A 207 7.48 4.95 -22.06
CA GLY A 207 6.05 4.63 -22.08
C GLY A 207 5.36 5.08 -23.36
N LYS A 208 4.12 4.60 -23.57
CA LYS A 208 3.27 4.99 -24.71
C LYS A 208 2.12 5.89 -24.26
N GLY A 209 1.71 5.78 -23.01
CA GLY A 209 0.66 6.56 -22.38
C GLY A 209 1.20 7.82 -21.72
N ASN A 210 0.53 8.26 -20.66
CA ASN A 210 0.93 9.45 -19.93
C ASN A 210 2.29 9.24 -19.25
N PHE A 211 3.23 10.15 -19.50
CA PHE A 211 4.46 10.28 -18.74
C PHE A 211 4.50 11.65 -18.07
N SER A 212 4.37 11.65 -16.74
CA SER A 212 4.50 12.88 -15.96
C SER A 212 5.40 12.70 -14.74
N VAL A 213 6.11 13.77 -14.40
CA VAL A 213 6.98 13.84 -13.23
C VAL A 213 6.68 15.13 -12.49
N TRP A 214 6.25 15.01 -11.25
CA TRP A 214 6.14 16.13 -10.30
C TRP A 214 7.30 16.09 -9.32
N GLY A 215 7.92 17.22 -9.03
CA GLY A 215 8.90 17.38 -7.97
C GLY A 215 8.30 18.11 -6.78
N TYR A 216 8.27 17.48 -5.61
CA TYR A 216 7.79 18.06 -4.36
C TYR A 216 8.98 18.50 -3.51
N TYR A 217 8.86 19.65 -2.86
CA TYR A 217 9.95 20.29 -2.10
C TYR A 217 9.44 20.93 -0.79
N GLY A 218 8.32 20.46 -0.25
CA GLY A 218 7.79 20.98 1.00
C GLY A 218 6.46 20.35 1.39
N ASP A 219 5.89 20.87 2.48
CA ASP A 219 4.66 20.34 3.07
C ASP A 219 3.42 21.14 2.65
N LYS A 220 3.59 22.33 2.05
CA LYS A 220 2.43 23.12 1.63
C LYS A 220 1.83 22.51 0.37
N GLU A 221 0.53 22.75 0.19
CA GLU A 221 -0.27 22.25 -0.93
C GLU A 221 0.37 22.52 -2.31
N TYR A 222 1.06 23.65 -2.43
CA TYR A 222 1.65 24.16 -3.68
C TYR A 222 3.18 24.09 -3.70
N ASP A 223 3.84 23.45 -2.73
CA ASP A 223 5.29 23.26 -2.74
C ASP A 223 5.69 22.11 -3.69
N ARG A 224 5.35 22.28 -4.97
CA ARG A 224 5.62 21.31 -6.05
C ARG A 224 5.72 21.96 -7.42
N ASP A 225 6.52 21.36 -8.30
CA ASP A 225 6.70 21.76 -9.69
C ASP A 225 6.33 20.60 -10.63
N LEU A 226 5.62 20.89 -11.73
CA LEU A 226 5.40 19.94 -12.81
C LEU A 226 6.61 19.97 -13.75
N LEU A 227 7.40 18.90 -13.76
CA LEU A 227 8.68 18.82 -14.48
C LEU A 227 8.52 18.24 -15.88
N VAL A 228 7.68 17.23 -16.01
CA VAL A 228 7.36 16.56 -17.29
C VAL A 228 5.87 16.29 -17.34
N ASN A 229 5.25 16.49 -18.51
CA ASN A 229 3.85 16.15 -18.76
C ASN A 229 3.65 15.87 -20.25
N GLU A 230 3.89 14.64 -20.65
CA GLU A 230 3.91 14.22 -22.04
C GLU A 230 3.03 12.98 -22.26
N ILE A 231 2.69 12.73 -23.52
CA ILE A 231 2.08 11.48 -23.96
C ILE A 231 3.12 10.73 -24.79
N GLY A 232 3.50 9.55 -24.33
CA GLY A 232 4.51 8.70 -24.95
C GLY A 232 5.91 8.90 -24.37
N ALA A 233 6.91 8.52 -25.18
CA ALA A 233 8.30 8.57 -24.77
C ALA A 233 8.80 10.02 -24.66
N TYR A 234 9.67 10.25 -23.68
CA TYR A 234 10.29 11.54 -23.41
C TYR A 234 11.76 11.35 -23.03
N SER A 235 12.59 12.33 -23.42
CA SER A 235 13.95 12.45 -22.92
C SER A 235 14.35 13.92 -22.95
N GLY A 236 14.79 14.47 -21.82
CA GLY A 236 15.20 15.86 -21.73
C GLY A 236 15.81 16.22 -20.40
N THR A 237 16.41 17.41 -20.32
CA THR A 237 16.98 17.96 -19.08
C THR A 237 16.09 19.07 -18.55
N ILE A 238 15.65 18.95 -17.30
CA ILE A 238 14.72 19.88 -16.65
C ILE A 238 15.38 20.51 -15.41
N MET A 239 15.07 21.79 -15.17
CA MET A 239 15.52 22.50 -13.98
C MET A 239 14.67 22.12 -12.76
N PHE A 240 15.32 21.83 -11.63
CA PHE A 240 14.70 21.63 -10.32
C PHE A 240 15.61 22.25 -9.25
N LYS A 241 15.38 23.53 -8.92
CA LYS A 241 16.31 24.40 -8.17
C LYS A 241 16.01 24.42 -6.66
N HIS A 242 15.99 23.26 -6.02
CA HIS A 242 15.67 23.13 -4.60
C HIS A 242 16.84 22.53 -3.81
N LYS A 243 16.98 22.89 -2.53
CA LYS A 243 18.11 22.48 -1.67
C LYS A 243 17.69 21.76 -0.39
N ASN A 244 16.40 21.53 -0.22
CA ASN A 244 15.80 20.83 0.90
C ASN A 244 15.37 19.43 0.47
N TYR A 245 14.98 18.61 1.45
CA TYR A 245 14.40 17.30 1.16
C TYR A 245 13.24 17.45 0.17
N SER A 246 13.36 16.70 -0.92
CA SER A 246 12.48 16.71 -2.07
C SER A 246 12.24 15.26 -2.52
N PHE A 247 11.18 15.00 -3.26
CA PHE A 247 10.90 13.69 -3.86
C PHE A 247 10.17 13.86 -5.19
N PHE A 248 10.26 12.85 -6.05
CA PHE A 248 9.54 12.82 -7.31
C PHE A 248 8.33 11.88 -7.25
N VAL A 249 7.24 12.30 -7.86
CA VAL A 249 6.07 11.46 -8.14
C VAL A 249 5.99 11.26 -9.65
N ILE A 250 6.08 10.00 -10.07
CA ILE A 250 6.16 9.57 -11.46
C ILE A 250 4.85 8.88 -11.83
N LYS A 251 4.26 9.28 -12.94
CA LYS A 251 3.24 8.51 -13.65
C LYS A 251 3.81 8.05 -14.98
N CYS A 252 3.80 6.75 -15.24
CA CYS A 252 4.38 6.16 -16.45
C CYS A 252 3.79 4.76 -16.69
N ASP A 253 3.61 4.37 -17.95
CA ASP A 253 3.26 3.01 -18.36
C ASP A 253 4.46 2.22 -18.92
N GLY A 254 5.68 2.75 -18.76
CA GLY A 254 6.93 2.15 -19.21
C GLY A 254 8.05 2.30 -18.18
N ASN A 255 9.29 2.13 -18.65
CA ASN A 255 10.51 2.37 -17.86
C ASN A 255 10.88 3.85 -17.90
N TRP A 256 11.48 4.33 -16.81
CA TRP A 256 11.91 5.72 -16.66
C TRP A 256 13.22 5.84 -15.87
N SER A 257 13.90 6.97 -16.03
CA SER A 257 15.08 7.35 -15.25
C SER A 257 15.12 8.86 -14.96
N ILE A 258 15.70 9.21 -13.82
CA ILE A 258 15.93 10.59 -13.36
C ILE A 258 17.34 10.64 -12.79
N ILE A 259 18.21 11.44 -13.40
CA ILE A 259 19.65 11.49 -13.08
C ILE A 259 20.08 12.96 -12.96
N PRO A 260 20.76 13.39 -11.87
CA PRO A 260 21.30 14.74 -11.78
C PRO A 260 22.32 15.02 -12.89
N GLN A 261 22.50 16.30 -13.26
CA GLN A 261 23.47 16.77 -14.27
C GLN A 261 24.59 17.62 -13.68
#